data_AF-A0A6J6IYZ6-F1
#
_entry.id   AF-A0A6J6IYZ6-F1
#
_cell.length_a   1.000
_cell.length_b   1.000
_cell.length_c   1.000
_cell.angle_alpha   90.00
_cell.angle_beta   90.00
_cell.angle_gamma   90.00
#
_symmetry.space_group_name_H-M   'P 1'
#
loop_
_entity.id
_entity.type
_entity.pdbx_description
1 polymer ?
#
loop_
_entity_poly.entity_id
_entity_poly.type
_entity_poly.pdbx_seq_one_letter_code
_entity_poly.pdbx_strand_id
1 'polypeptide(L)'
;MRLTPALLNGIFTGKIKNWNAAAIKAENPAAALPAKAIQIVYRSGTSGTTNNFGNFMAQNVGGKWKAADAWADASGSTKGTGATNNAGMVTTVKGLANSIGYADVADAKAAKLPFASLKNAMGQYVQPTASASSRFLAKQTISSSGELIINHKSKISGGYPVVLVSYGLAPTKASNPTKAAAVKAYFTYLINTCGPKEAAKGGYVAISGALKTKALALIARIK
;
A
#
# COMPACT_ATOMS: atom_id res chain seq x y z
N MET A 1 4.11 -16.54 -3.17
CA MET A 1 3.99 -16.43 -4.64
C MET A 1 4.69 -15.16 -5.12
N ARG A 2 5.34 -15.22 -6.27
CA ARG A 2 6.01 -14.09 -6.95
C ARG A 2 5.09 -13.51 -8.02
N LEU A 3 4.89 -12.20 -8.02
CA LEU A 3 4.05 -11.50 -9.01
C LEU A 3 4.77 -10.25 -9.53
N THR A 4 4.56 -9.94 -10.82
CA THR A 4 5.02 -8.71 -11.46
C THR A 4 3.84 -7.73 -11.63
N PRO A 5 4.10 -6.42 -11.86
CA PRO A 5 3.04 -5.49 -12.23
C PRO A 5 2.23 -5.96 -13.44
N ALA A 6 2.89 -6.57 -14.43
CA ALA A 6 2.21 -7.12 -15.61
C ALA A 6 1.28 -8.30 -15.27
N LEU A 7 1.69 -9.20 -14.38
CA LEU A 7 0.83 -10.29 -13.89
C LEU A 7 -0.37 -9.74 -13.11
N LEU A 8 -0.14 -8.76 -12.22
CA LEU A 8 -1.23 -8.10 -11.48
C LEU A 8 -2.24 -7.46 -12.45
N ASN A 9 -1.76 -6.76 -13.49
CA ASN A 9 -2.63 -6.20 -14.51
C ASN A 9 -3.45 -7.30 -15.22
N GLY A 10 -2.80 -8.38 -15.63
CA GLY A 10 -3.47 -9.51 -16.27
C GLY A 10 -4.54 -10.13 -15.37
N ILE A 11 -4.26 -10.29 -14.08
CA ILE A 11 -5.19 -10.83 -13.09
C ILE A 11 -6.36 -9.87 -12.86
N PHE A 12 -6.11 -8.63 -12.46
CA PHE A 12 -7.18 -7.67 -12.10
C PHE A 12 -8.02 -7.21 -13.29
N THR A 13 -7.53 -7.33 -14.53
CA THR A 13 -8.33 -7.11 -15.75
C THR A 13 -9.07 -8.37 -16.22
N GLY A 14 -8.82 -9.53 -15.60
CA GLY A 14 -9.41 -10.82 -15.96
C GLY A 14 -8.87 -11.45 -17.24
N LYS A 15 -7.71 -10.98 -17.75
CA LYS A 15 -6.99 -11.62 -18.85
C LYS A 15 -6.31 -12.92 -18.40
N ILE A 16 -5.77 -12.93 -17.19
CA ILE A 16 -5.24 -14.14 -16.54
C ILE A 16 -6.33 -14.65 -15.60
N LYS A 17 -6.92 -15.80 -15.96
CA LYS A 17 -8.12 -16.32 -15.28
C LYS A 17 -7.84 -17.47 -14.32
N ASN A 18 -6.71 -18.16 -14.43
CA ASN A 18 -6.38 -19.35 -13.64
C ASN A 18 -5.00 -19.22 -13.00
N TRP A 19 -4.83 -19.79 -11.80
CA TRP A 19 -3.57 -19.75 -11.05
C TRP A 19 -2.41 -20.46 -11.74
N ASN A 20 -2.68 -21.53 -12.50
CA ASN A 20 -1.68 -22.25 -13.27
C ASN A 20 -1.38 -21.65 -14.65
N ALA A 21 -1.85 -20.44 -14.96
CA ALA A 21 -1.55 -19.78 -16.23
C ALA A 21 -0.03 -19.73 -16.47
N ALA A 22 0.40 -19.97 -17.72
CA ALA A 22 1.82 -20.07 -18.10
C ALA A 22 2.65 -18.87 -17.63
N ALA A 23 2.10 -17.66 -17.71
CA ALA A 23 2.78 -16.44 -17.24
C ALA A 23 3.00 -16.42 -15.71
N ILE A 24 2.06 -16.94 -14.91
CA ILE A 24 2.26 -17.08 -13.45
C ILE A 24 3.29 -18.18 -13.15
N LYS A 25 3.21 -19.31 -13.87
CA LYS A 25 4.15 -20.43 -13.73
C LYS A 25 5.59 -20.02 -14.07
N ALA A 26 5.79 -19.19 -15.09
CA ALA A 26 7.11 -18.68 -15.47
C ALA A 26 7.80 -17.93 -14.32
N GLU A 27 7.04 -17.16 -13.53
CA GLU A 27 7.59 -16.43 -12.36
C GLU A 27 7.66 -17.30 -11.08
N ASN A 28 7.06 -18.49 -11.10
CA ASN A 28 6.96 -19.42 -9.97
C ASN A 28 7.29 -20.87 -10.39
N PRO A 29 8.46 -21.16 -10.98
CA PRO A 29 8.75 -22.44 -11.62
C PRO A 29 8.67 -23.63 -10.66
N ALA A 30 9.08 -23.45 -9.40
CA ALA A 30 9.04 -24.49 -8.37
C ALA A 30 7.65 -24.69 -7.71
N ALA A 31 6.68 -23.79 -7.95
CA ALA A 31 5.38 -23.87 -7.29
C ALA A 31 4.45 -24.88 -8.00
N ALA A 32 3.77 -25.71 -7.21
CA ALA A 32 2.61 -26.48 -7.67
C ALA A 32 1.39 -25.53 -7.74
N LEU A 33 1.11 -25.02 -8.93
CA LEU A 33 0.04 -24.05 -9.13
C LEU A 33 -1.28 -24.77 -9.48
N PRO A 34 -2.39 -24.46 -8.80
CA PRO A 34 -3.65 -25.15 -9.04
C PRO A 34 -4.29 -24.70 -10.36
N ALA A 35 -4.92 -25.64 -11.06
CA ALA A 35 -5.81 -25.36 -12.20
C ALA A 35 -7.16 -24.83 -11.73
N LYS A 36 -7.15 -23.72 -10.99
CA LYS A 36 -8.34 -23.10 -10.40
C LYS A 36 -8.48 -21.66 -10.86
N ALA A 37 -9.72 -21.23 -11.05
CA ALA A 37 -10.07 -19.87 -11.41
C ALA A 37 -9.62 -18.90 -10.31
N ILE A 38 -9.06 -17.76 -10.71
CA ILE A 38 -8.66 -16.67 -9.84
C ILE A 38 -9.90 -15.84 -9.51
N GLN A 39 -10.20 -15.71 -8.22
CA GLN A 39 -11.29 -14.84 -7.74
C GLN A 39 -10.72 -13.48 -7.36
N ILE A 40 -11.17 -12.42 -8.02
CA ILE A 40 -10.71 -11.06 -7.73
C ILE A 40 -11.54 -10.49 -6.58
N VAL A 41 -10.91 -9.89 -5.59
CA VAL A 41 -11.56 -9.10 -4.55
C VAL A 41 -11.05 -7.67 -4.65
N TYR A 42 -11.97 -6.70 -4.70
CA TYR A 42 -11.65 -5.28 -4.83
C TYR A 42 -12.37 -4.44 -3.77
N ARG A 43 -11.92 -3.21 -3.53
CA ARG A 43 -12.61 -2.28 -2.61
C ARG A 43 -13.80 -1.63 -3.31
N SER A 44 -15.01 -1.88 -2.83
CA SER A 44 -16.24 -1.28 -3.38
C SER A 44 -16.50 0.14 -2.89
N GLY A 45 -16.05 0.48 -1.67
CA GLY A 45 -16.06 1.85 -1.16
C GLY A 45 -14.82 2.65 -1.59
N THR A 46 -14.85 3.97 -1.33
CA THR A 46 -13.67 4.84 -1.50
C THR A 46 -12.53 4.38 -0.60
N SER A 47 -11.30 4.43 -1.12
CA SER A 47 -10.16 3.81 -0.47
C SER A 47 -8.83 4.42 -0.89
N GLY A 48 -8.08 4.96 0.07
CA GLY A 48 -6.68 5.33 -0.14
C GLY A 48 -5.80 4.13 -0.53
N THR A 49 -6.14 2.91 -0.10
CA THR A 49 -5.43 1.68 -0.54
C THR A 49 -5.68 1.40 -2.02
N THR A 50 -6.90 1.67 -2.52
CA THR A 50 -7.22 1.59 -3.96
C THR A 50 -6.47 2.66 -4.73
N ASN A 51 -6.44 3.89 -4.23
CA ASN A 51 -5.70 4.98 -4.83
C ASN A 51 -4.22 4.63 -4.98
N ASN A 52 -3.59 4.15 -3.91
CA ASN A 52 -2.19 3.77 -3.92
C ASN A 52 -1.91 2.59 -4.87
N PHE A 53 -2.75 1.56 -4.86
CA PHE A 53 -2.60 0.43 -5.79
C PHE A 53 -2.79 0.88 -7.24
N GLY A 54 -3.79 1.73 -7.51
CA GLY A 54 -4.03 2.33 -8.82
C GLY A 54 -2.87 3.18 -9.30
N ASN A 55 -2.28 4.02 -8.43
CA ASN A 55 -1.07 4.81 -8.73
C ASN A 55 0.12 3.90 -9.06
N PHE A 56 0.38 2.86 -8.26
CA PHE A 56 1.42 1.88 -8.53
C PHE A 56 1.25 1.23 -9.92
N MET A 57 0.03 0.81 -10.25
CA MET A 57 -0.28 0.20 -11.54
C MET A 57 -0.19 1.20 -12.68
N ALA A 58 -0.63 2.44 -12.50
CA ALA A 58 -0.53 3.51 -13.48
C ALA A 58 0.93 3.79 -13.86
N GLN A 59 1.82 3.87 -12.86
CA GLN A 59 3.24 4.13 -13.12
C GLN A 59 3.97 2.93 -13.75
N ASN A 60 3.64 1.69 -13.36
CA ASN A 60 4.36 0.50 -13.82
C ASN A 60 3.80 -0.14 -15.10
N VAL A 61 2.51 0.05 -15.37
CA VAL A 61 1.80 -0.59 -16.49
C VAL A 61 1.16 0.46 -17.41
N GLY A 62 0.62 1.54 -16.87
CA GLY A 62 -0.09 2.57 -17.63
C GLY A 62 -1.45 2.13 -18.16
N GLY A 63 -1.91 2.76 -19.24
CA GLY A 63 -3.20 2.46 -19.87
C GLY A 63 -4.38 3.00 -19.04
N LYS A 64 -5.29 2.12 -18.62
CA LYS A 64 -6.51 2.51 -17.90
C LYS A 64 -6.29 2.79 -16.42
N TRP A 65 -5.14 2.42 -15.87
CA TRP A 65 -4.85 2.57 -14.45
C TRP A 65 -4.66 4.04 -14.07
N LYS A 66 -5.26 4.45 -12.95
CA LYS A 66 -5.18 5.81 -12.40
C LYS A 66 -5.06 5.77 -10.88
N ALA A 67 -4.47 6.82 -10.30
CA ALA A 67 -4.58 7.11 -8.89
C ALA A 67 -6.00 7.63 -8.60
N ALA A 68 -6.87 6.77 -8.06
CA ALA A 68 -8.24 7.13 -7.73
C ALA A 68 -8.77 6.30 -6.57
N ASP A 69 -9.68 6.86 -5.77
CA ASP A 69 -10.16 6.22 -4.55
C ASP A 69 -11.21 5.12 -4.83
N ALA A 70 -11.96 5.26 -5.93
CA ALA A 70 -12.94 4.29 -6.39
C ALA A 70 -12.28 3.27 -7.33
N TRP A 71 -12.57 1.99 -7.13
CA TRP A 71 -11.95 0.92 -7.93
C TRP A 71 -12.24 1.03 -9.43
N ALA A 72 -13.47 1.41 -9.80
CA ALA A 72 -13.88 1.56 -11.19
C ALA A 72 -13.01 2.60 -11.92
N ASP A 73 -12.72 3.72 -11.27
CA ASP A 73 -11.88 4.79 -11.82
C ASP A 73 -10.40 4.40 -11.81
N ALA A 74 -9.95 3.74 -10.74
CA ALA A 74 -8.55 3.35 -10.58
C ALA A 74 -8.13 2.28 -11.59
N SER A 75 -9.02 1.34 -11.93
CA SER A 75 -8.72 0.19 -12.79
C SER A 75 -9.32 0.28 -14.20
N GLY A 76 -10.34 1.12 -14.39
CA GLY A 76 -11.12 1.21 -15.62
C GLY A 76 -12.01 -0.02 -15.91
N SER A 77 -12.17 -0.95 -14.95
CA SER A 77 -13.14 -2.05 -15.04
C SER A 77 -13.45 -2.66 -13.67
N THR A 78 -14.72 -2.97 -13.40
CA THR A 78 -15.12 -3.71 -12.20
C THR A 78 -15.25 -5.21 -12.52
N LYS A 79 -14.47 -6.05 -11.83
CA LYS A 79 -14.57 -7.52 -11.92
C LYS A 79 -14.31 -8.14 -10.56
N GLY A 80 -15.07 -9.18 -10.23
CA GLY A 80 -14.94 -9.93 -8.99
C GLY A 80 -15.85 -9.42 -7.87
N THR A 81 -15.47 -9.74 -6.63
CA THR A 81 -16.27 -9.48 -5.44
C THR A 81 -15.85 -8.17 -4.77
N GLY A 82 -16.80 -7.27 -4.57
CA GLY A 82 -16.57 -6.01 -3.85
C GLY A 82 -16.55 -6.19 -2.34
N ALA A 83 -15.60 -5.56 -1.66
CA ALA A 83 -15.51 -5.47 -0.21
C ALA A 83 -15.47 -4.00 0.23
N THR A 84 -16.36 -3.60 1.14
CA THR A 84 -16.58 -2.19 1.46
C THR A 84 -15.35 -1.50 2.07
N ASN A 85 -14.66 -2.16 3.00
CA ASN A 85 -13.53 -1.63 3.76
C ASN A 85 -12.37 -2.63 3.84
N ASN A 86 -11.26 -2.24 4.49
CA ASN A 86 -10.06 -3.10 4.57
C ASN A 86 -10.31 -4.40 5.35
N ALA A 87 -11.07 -4.34 6.45
CA ALA A 87 -11.46 -5.53 7.21
C ALA A 87 -12.30 -6.48 6.36
N GLY A 88 -13.27 -5.95 5.60
CA GLY A 88 -14.06 -6.71 4.64
C GLY A 88 -13.21 -7.34 3.54
N MET A 89 -12.22 -6.62 3.03
CA MET A 89 -11.28 -7.16 2.02
C MET A 89 -10.56 -8.40 2.56
N VAL A 90 -9.99 -8.30 3.76
CA VAL A 90 -9.25 -9.38 4.41
C VAL A 90 -10.16 -10.57 4.71
N THR A 91 -11.36 -10.32 5.25
CA THR A 91 -12.36 -11.38 5.52
C THR A 91 -12.80 -12.08 4.24
N THR A 92 -13.10 -11.33 3.17
CA THR A 92 -13.54 -11.90 1.89
C THR A 92 -12.42 -12.73 1.25
N VAL A 93 -11.18 -12.23 1.22
CA VAL A 93 -10.04 -13.01 0.69
C VAL A 93 -9.83 -14.29 1.49
N LYS A 94 -9.99 -14.24 2.82
CA LYS A 94 -9.87 -15.42 3.67
C LYS A 94 -10.96 -16.46 3.44
N GLY A 95 -12.20 -16.02 3.21
CA GLY A 95 -13.35 -16.90 3.00
C GLY A 95 -13.50 -17.41 1.56
N LEU A 96 -12.94 -16.70 0.57
CA LEU A 96 -13.07 -17.02 -0.84
C LEU A 96 -11.83 -17.76 -1.34
N ALA A 97 -11.97 -19.06 -1.56
CA ALA A 97 -10.87 -19.89 -2.07
C ALA A 97 -10.36 -19.39 -3.43
N ASN A 98 -9.05 -19.50 -3.64
CA ASN A 98 -8.37 -19.08 -4.88
C ASN A 98 -8.50 -17.58 -5.18
N SER A 99 -8.74 -16.76 -4.15
CA SER A 99 -8.89 -15.32 -4.32
C SER A 99 -7.60 -14.53 -4.19
N ILE A 100 -7.63 -13.31 -4.71
CA ILE A 100 -6.59 -12.30 -4.56
C ILE A 100 -7.24 -10.93 -4.38
N GLY A 101 -6.71 -10.16 -3.44
CA GLY A 101 -7.07 -8.77 -3.21
C GLY A 101 -5.85 -7.95 -2.81
N TYR A 102 -6.09 -6.73 -2.36
CA TYR A 102 -5.06 -5.80 -1.89
C TYR A 102 -5.53 -5.14 -0.59
N ALA A 103 -4.70 -5.21 0.44
CA ALA A 103 -5.02 -4.76 1.79
C ALA A 103 -3.78 -4.21 2.49
N ASP A 104 -3.98 -3.48 3.59
CA ASP A 104 -2.90 -3.17 4.52
C ASP A 104 -2.22 -4.46 5.03
N VAL A 105 -0.88 -4.44 5.11
CA VAL A 105 -0.09 -5.60 5.49
C VAL A 105 -0.33 -6.03 6.94
N ALA A 106 -0.61 -5.08 7.84
CA ALA A 106 -0.91 -5.36 9.23
C ALA A 106 -2.17 -6.22 9.37
N ASP A 107 -3.24 -5.84 8.66
CA ASP A 107 -4.53 -6.52 8.76
C ASP A 107 -4.48 -7.92 8.15
N ALA A 108 -3.84 -8.07 6.99
CA ALA A 108 -3.68 -9.40 6.40
C ALA A 108 -2.73 -10.29 7.25
N LYS A 109 -1.78 -9.70 8.00
CA LYS A 109 -0.91 -10.45 8.93
C LYS A 109 -1.71 -10.91 10.15
N ALA A 110 -2.52 -10.03 10.72
CA ALA A 110 -3.43 -10.36 11.82
C ALA A 110 -4.40 -11.48 11.41
N ALA A 111 -4.88 -11.48 10.17
CA ALA A 111 -5.74 -12.53 9.64
C ALA A 111 -5.02 -13.82 9.21
N LYS A 112 -3.68 -13.85 9.28
CA LYS A 112 -2.79 -14.96 8.87
C LYS A 112 -2.91 -15.29 7.37
N LEU A 113 -3.15 -14.28 6.53
CA LEU A 113 -3.16 -14.46 5.08
C LEU A 113 -1.74 -14.41 4.51
N PRO A 114 -1.44 -15.23 3.48
CA PRO A 114 -0.18 -15.12 2.76
C PRO A 114 -0.16 -13.86 1.88
N PHE A 115 1.04 -13.32 1.67
CA PHE A 115 1.26 -12.16 0.80
C PHE A 115 2.14 -12.53 -0.40
N ALA A 116 1.92 -11.85 -1.52
CA ALA A 116 2.78 -11.98 -2.68
C ALA A 116 4.11 -11.23 -2.51
N SER A 117 5.20 -11.80 -3.03
CA SER A 117 6.42 -11.04 -3.30
C SER A 117 6.23 -10.30 -4.61
N LEU A 118 6.44 -8.98 -4.61
CA LEU A 118 6.32 -8.17 -5.81
C LEU A 118 7.69 -7.90 -6.43
N LYS A 119 7.77 -7.99 -7.76
CA LYS A 119 8.96 -7.58 -8.51
C LYS A 119 9.10 -6.06 -8.46
N ASN A 120 10.17 -5.56 -7.89
CA ASN A 120 10.47 -4.12 -7.86
C ASN A 120 11.22 -3.69 -9.15
N ALA A 121 11.51 -2.39 -9.27
CA ALA A 121 12.21 -1.83 -10.43
C ALA A 121 13.68 -2.29 -10.57
N MET A 122 14.25 -2.95 -9.55
CA MET A 122 15.54 -3.64 -9.61
C MET A 122 15.43 -5.08 -10.13
N GLY A 123 14.22 -5.56 -10.45
CA GLY A 123 13.97 -6.94 -10.85
C GLY A 123 13.94 -7.93 -9.70
N GLN A 124 13.99 -7.48 -8.44
CA GLN A 124 14.01 -8.32 -7.25
C GLN A 124 12.59 -8.58 -6.76
N TYR A 125 12.33 -9.81 -6.30
CA TYR A 125 11.08 -10.17 -5.63
C TYR A 125 11.15 -9.86 -4.14
N VAL A 126 10.40 -8.86 -3.70
CA VAL A 126 10.45 -8.36 -2.33
C VAL A 126 9.11 -8.57 -1.63
N GLN A 127 9.13 -9.01 -0.36
CA GLN A 127 7.96 -9.12 0.51
C GLN A 127 7.67 -7.77 1.23
N PRO A 128 6.40 -7.48 1.58
CA PRO A 128 6.03 -6.26 2.29
C PRO A 128 6.46 -6.32 3.76
N THR A 129 7.74 -6.07 4.02
CA THR A 129 8.27 -5.99 5.39
C THR A 129 8.49 -4.54 5.79
N ALA A 130 8.47 -4.27 7.09
CA ALA A 130 8.78 -2.94 7.63
C ALA A 130 10.10 -2.39 7.06
N SER A 131 11.16 -3.19 7.07
CA SER A 131 12.48 -2.82 6.55
C SER A 131 12.49 -2.53 5.05
N ALA A 132 11.78 -3.35 4.25
CA ALA A 132 11.66 -3.14 2.80
C ALA A 132 10.86 -1.87 2.47
N SER A 133 9.80 -1.60 3.22
CA SER A 133 9.01 -0.37 3.09
C SER A 133 9.81 0.87 3.49
N SER A 134 10.55 0.83 4.60
CA SER A 134 11.44 1.93 5.01
C SER A 134 12.48 2.25 3.94
N ARG A 135 13.15 1.22 3.39
CA ARG A 135 14.14 1.39 2.31
C ARG A 135 13.54 2.10 1.10
N PHE A 136 12.34 1.72 0.71
CA PHE A 136 11.65 2.32 -0.42
C PHE A 136 11.29 3.80 -0.14
N LEU A 137 10.65 4.06 1.01
CA LEU A 137 10.20 5.40 1.40
C LEU A 137 11.35 6.39 1.59
N ALA A 138 12.51 5.94 2.07
CA ALA A 138 13.67 6.80 2.34
C ALA A 138 14.28 7.44 1.08
N LYS A 139 13.87 7.00 -0.13
CA LYS A 139 14.34 7.52 -1.42
C LYS A 139 13.28 8.30 -2.18
N GLN A 140 12.12 8.53 -1.57
CA GLN A 140 11.04 9.31 -2.18
C GLN A 140 11.22 10.81 -1.91
N THR A 141 10.61 11.63 -2.75
CA THR A 141 10.64 13.09 -2.60
C THR A 141 9.62 13.53 -1.57
N ILE A 142 10.03 14.37 -0.62
CA ILE A 142 9.14 14.97 0.37
C ILE A 142 8.83 16.39 -0.07
N SER A 143 7.55 16.69 -0.31
CA SER A 143 7.10 18.00 -0.75
C SER A 143 7.18 19.06 0.37
N SER A 144 6.94 20.31 0.01
CA SER A 144 6.89 21.40 0.98
C SER A 144 5.74 21.25 2.00
N SER A 145 4.63 20.60 1.61
CA SER A 145 3.50 20.27 2.49
C SER A 145 3.73 19.02 3.34
N GLY A 146 4.82 18.28 3.12
CA GLY A 146 5.13 17.03 3.82
C GLY A 146 4.56 15.77 3.17
N GLU A 147 3.86 15.93 2.05
CA GLU A 147 3.43 14.81 1.22
C GLU A 147 4.62 14.12 0.55
N LEU A 148 4.63 12.79 0.55
CA LEU A 148 5.58 12.03 -0.25
C LEU A 148 5.09 11.92 -1.69
N ILE A 149 5.88 12.42 -2.62
CA ILE A 149 5.71 12.18 -4.04
C ILE A 149 6.37 10.82 -4.34
N ILE A 150 5.53 9.78 -4.45
CA ILE A 150 5.98 8.41 -4.62
C ILE A 150 6.22 8.11 -6.10
N ASN A 151 7.46 7.78 -6.43
CA ASN A 151 7.86 7.20 -7.71
C ASN A 151 8.01 5.68 -7.55
N HIS A 152 6.98 4.93 -7.93
CA HIS A 152 6.92 3.47 -7.88
C HIS A 152 7.94 2.77 -8.81
N LYS A 153 8.55 3.50 -9.75
CA LYS A 153 9.62 3.00 -10.64
C LYS A 153 11.02 3.23 -10.07
N SER A 154 11.14 3.76 -8.86
CA SER A 154 12.43 3.99 -8.22
C SER A 154 13.22 2.68 -8.08
N LYS A 155 14.45 2.67 -8.60
CA LYS A 155 15.37 1.54 -8.53
C LYS A 155 15.99 1.45 -7.12
N ILE A 156 15.31 0.75 -6.23
CA ILE A 156 15.71 0.62 -4.82
C ILE A 156 15.91 -0.86 -4.48
N SER A 157 17.16 -1.24 -4.21
CA SER A 157 17.50 -2.61 -3.82
C SER A 157 16.79 -2.99 -2.52
N GLY A 158 16.13 -4.15 -2.51
CA GLY A 158 15.39 -4.66 -1.36
C GLY A 158 14.21 -3.78 -0.91
N GLY A 159 13.78 -2.83 -1.75
CA GLY A 159 12.61 -1.98 -1.51
C GLY A 159 11.33 -2.65 -1.99
N TYR A 160 10.29 -2.66 -1.16
CA TYR A 160 8.96 -3.12 -1.56
C TYR A 160 8.25 -2.03 -2.36
N PRO A 161 7.70 -2.31 -3.55
CA PRO A 161 7.32 -1.25 -4.49
C PRO A 161 5.91 -0.68 -4.27
N VAL A 162 5.09 -1.26 -3.39
CA VAL A 162 3.73 -0.80 -3.09
C VAL A 162 3.65 -0.41 -1.62
N VAL A 163 3.94 0.84 -1.33
CA VAL A 163 3.93 1.39 0.04
C VAL A 163 3.00 2.58 0.11
N LEU A 164 2.50 2.87 1.31
CA LEU A 164 1.73 4.07 1.61
C LEU A 164 2.21 4.68 2.93
N VAL A 165 1.95 5.97 3.13
CA VAL A 165 2.24 6.69 4.37
C VAL A 165 0.91 7.24 4.91
N SER A 166 0.71 7.10 6.22
CA SER A 166 -0.42 7.73 6.91
C SER A 166 -0.13 9.20 7.19
N TYR A 167 -1.07 10.08 6.84
CA TYR A 167 -0.93 11.53 7.05
C TYR A 167 -1.79 11.99 8.23
N GLY A 168 -1.18 12.79 9.11
CA GLY A 168 -1.91 13.59 10.10
C GLY A 168 -2.17 14.98 9.53
N LEU A 169 -3.44 15.39 9.46
CA LEU A 169 -3.85 16.71 8.97
C LEU A 169 -4.25 17.61 10.14
N ALA A 170 -3.72 18.82 10.18
CA ALA A 170 -4.11 19.85 11.14
C ALA A 170 -4.01 21.24 10.53
N PRO A 171 -4.88 22.19 10.92
CA PRO A 171 -4.77 23.58 10.49
C PRO A 171 -3.51 24.22 11.08
N THR A 172 -2.84 25.06 10.29
CA THR A 172 -1.73 25.91 10.79
C THR A 172 -2.23 27.17 11.49
N LYS A 173 -3.54 27.46 11.38
CA LYS A 173 -4.22 28.56 12.06
C LYS A 173 -5.57 28.05 12.54
N ALA A 174 -5.63 27.62 13.79
CA ALA A 174 -6.86 27.18 14.43
C ALA A 174 -7.62 28.38 15.03
N SER A 175 -8.93 28.27 15.12
CA SER A 175 -9.77 29.26 15.82
C SER A 175 -9.66 29.17 17.34
N ASN A 176 -9.19 28.03 17.87
CA ASN A 176 -9.05 27.79 19.31
C ASN A 176 -7.59 27.45 19.65
N PRO A 177 -6.85 28.38 20.28
CA PRO A 177 -5.44 28.19 20.63
C PRO A 177 -5.17 27.01 21.58
N THR A 178 -6.07 26.75 22.53
CA THR A 178 -5.94 25.61 23.46
C THR A 178 -6.02 24.28 22.71
N LYS A 179 -6.95 24.14 21.75
CA LYS A 179 -7.03 22.96 20.89
C LYS A 179 -5.81 22.83 19.99
N ALA A 180 -5.29 23.94 19.43
CA ALA A 180 -4.07 23.92 18.63
C ALA A 180 -2.86 23.41 19.43
N ALA A 181 -2.68 23.90 20.66
CA ALA A 181 -1.63 23.45 21.56
C ALA A 181 -1.73 21.95 21.85
N ALA A 182 -2.94 21.45 22.14
CA ALA A 182 -3.17 20.02 22.37
C ALA A 182 -2.86 19.15 21.14
N VAL A 183 -3.31 19.56 19.95
CA VAL A 183 -3.02 18.83 18.69
C VAL A 183 -1.52 18.82 18.40
N LYS A 184 -0.84 19.96 18.58
CA LYS A 184 0.61 20.08 18.41
C LYS A 184 1.35 19.15 19.38
N ALA A 185 0.95 19.12 20.65
CA ALA A 185 1.53 18.23 21.65
C ALA A 185 1.30 16.76 21.30
N TYR A 186 0.08 16.39 20.91
CA TYR A 186 -0.28 15.03 20.50
C TYR A 186 0.56 14.55 19.30
N PHE A 187 0.64 15.33 18.22
CA PHE A 187 1.45 14.93 17.07
C PHE A 187 2.95 14.88 17.39
N THR A 188 3.46 15.80 18.22
CA THR A 188 4.85 15.75 18.68
C THR A 188 5.13 14.45 19.44
N TYR A 189 4.24 14.07 20.36
CA TYR A 189 4.32 12.80 21.10
C TYR A 189 4.20 11.59 20.16
N LEU A 190 3.27 11.63 19.20
CA LEU A 190 3.05 10.56 18.23
C LEU A 190 4.32 10.27 17.43
N ILE A 191 4.98 11.32 16.92
CA ILE A 191 6.18 11.20 16.08
C ILE A 191 7.44 10.88 16.89
N ASN A 192 7.58 11.42 18.11
CA ASN A 192 8.80 11.22 18.89
C ASN A 192 8.79 9.98 19.78
N THR A 193 7.62 9.58 20.29
CA THR A 193 7.55 8.59 21.36
C THR A 193 6.65 7.40 20.98
N CYS A 194 5.38 7.65 20.65
CA CYS A 194 4.42 6.58 20.42
C CYS A 194 4.76 5.76 19.17
N GLY A 195 4.96 6.42 18.03
CA GLY A 195 5.28 5.76 16.76
C GLY A 195 6.49 4.83 16.85
N PRO A 196 7.66 5.32 17.31
CA PRO A 196 8.84 4.48 17.51
C PRO A 196 8.61 3.27 18.44
N LYS A 197 7.74 3.40 19.45
CA LYS A 197 7.46 2.34 20.43
C LYS A 197 6.41 1.32 19.97
N GLU A 198 5.37 1.78 19.27
CA GLU A 198 4.15 1.00 19.04
C GLU A 198 3.96 0.57 17.58
N ALA A 199 4.50 1.30 16.59
CA ALA A 199 4.21 1.06 15.17
C ALA A 199 4.51 -0.39 14.75
N ALA A 200 5.68 -0.91 15.13
CA ALA A 200 6.09 -2.27 14.77
C ALA A 200 5.16 -3.36 15.34
N LYS A 201 4.58 -3.14 16.53
CA LYS A 201 3.62 -4.07 17.15
C LYS A 201 2.34 -4.18 16.32
N GLY A 202 1.91 -3.06 15.74
CA GLY A 202 0.81 -3.00 14.79
C GLY A 202 1.18 -3.35 13.35
N GLY A 203 2.41 -3.79 13.05
CA GLY A 203 2.85 -4.10 11.68
C GLY A 203 3.19 -2.88 10.82
N TYR A 204 3.26 -1.70 11.41
CA TYR A 204 3.62 -0.44 10.75
C TYR A 204 5.10 -0.10 10.91
N VAL A 205 5.53 0.92 10.17
CA VAL A 205 6.87 1.49 10.21
C VAL A 205 6.80 2.90 10.80
N ALA A 206 7.57 3.17 11.85
CA ALA A 206 7.73 4.52 12.34
C ALA A 206 8.50 5.37 11.33
N ILE A 207 8.03 6.60 11.07
CA ILE A 207 8.78 7.54 10.23
C ILE A 207 10.09 7.93 10.91
N SER A 208 11.14 8.12 10.11
CA SER A 208 12.50 8.44 10.57
C SER A 208 13.21 9.37 9.60
N GLY A 209 14.42 9.81 9.96
CA GLY A 209 15.28 10.65 9.11
C GLY A 209 14.59 11.93 8.62
N ALA A 210 14.77 12.25 7.33
CA ALA A 210 14.23 13.45 6.70
C ALA A 210 12.70 13.58 6.83
N LEU A 211 11.97 12.47 6.78
CA LEU A 211 10.51 12.49 6.91
C LEU A 211 10.07 12.86 8.33
N LYS A 212 10.73 12.32 9.35
CA LYS A 212 10.49 12.71 10.75
C LYS A 212 10.81 14.19 10.96
N THR A 213 11.95 14.67 10.45
CA THR A 213 12.34 16.08 10.54
C THR A 213 11.30 16.99 9.88
N LYS A 214 10.83 16.65 8.68
CA LYS A 214 9.80 17.43 7.97
C LYS A 214 8.48 17.44 8.75
N ALA A 215 8.04 16.30 9.28
CA ALA A 215 6.81 16.21 10.06
C ALA A 215 6.86 17.11 11.30
N LEU A 216 7.95 17.07 12.07
CA LEU A 216 8.13 17.93 13.25
C LEU A 216 8.14 19.42 12.90
N ALA A 217 8.78 19.80 11.79
CA ALA A 217 8.77 21.18 11.30
C ALA A 217 7.36 21.66 10.92
N LEU A 218 6.52 20.77 10.35
CA LEU A 218 5.12 21.09 10.03
C LEU A 218 4.27 21.19 11.30
N ILE A 219 4.45 20.27 12.25
CA ILE A 219 3.76 20.29 13.55
C ILE A 219 4.06 21.60 14.30
N ALA A 220 5.28 22.13 14.21
CA ALA A 220 5.65 23.40 14.83
C ALA A 220 4.81 24.60 14.35
N ARG A 221 4.25 24.53 13.13
CA ARG A 221 3.42 25.57 12.50
C ARG A 221 1.96 25.55 12.96
N ILE A 222 1.53 24.56 13.74
CA ILE A 222 0.18 24.52 14.31
C ILE A 222 0.10 25.61 15.38
N LYS A 223 -0.81 26.56 15.19
CA LYS A 223 -1.06 27.71 16.05
C LYS A 223 -2.56 27.96 16.17
#